data_AF-A0A916CAK0-F1
#
_entry.id   AF-A0A916CAK0-F1
#
_cell.length_a   1.000
_cell.length_b   1.000
_cell.length_c   1.000
_cell.angle_alpha   90.00
_cell.angle_beta   90.00
_cell.angle_gamma   90.00
#
_symmetry.space_group_name_H-M   'P 1'
#
loop_
_entity.id
_entity.type
_entity.pdbx_description
1 polymer ?
#
loop_
_entity_poly.entity_id
_entity_poly.type
_entity_poly.pdbx_seq_one_letter_code
_entity_poly.pdbx_strand_id
1 'polypeptide(L)'
;MQNATPLDVVLFVVFPYVATILAIVVGIVRYFSDRFTYSSLSSQFLENRTLFWGSVPWHYGVVIVLTAHLLAALFPAQWGSLIADQTRLYVLEVTGLALALISILGLALLILRRITNARAFTVTTAMDWILLAALLLQVILGFWVALVYRWGSDWYLHTAVPWL
;
A
#
# COMPACT_ATOMS: atom_id res chain seq x y z
N MET A 1 -23.86 -2.76 -14.84
CA MET A 1 -23.47 -4.19 -14.97
C MET A 1 -23.92 -4.85 -16.28
N GLN A 2 -24.69 -4.19 -17.16
CA GLN A 2 -25.27 -4.85 -18.33
C GLN A 2 -24.24 -5.34 -19.38
N ASN A 3 -22.95 -4.96 -19.27
CA ASN A 3 -21.87 -5.37 -20.19
C ASN A 3 -20.59 -5.90 -19.49
N ALA A 4 -20.68 -6.40 -18.25
CA ALA A 4 -19.49 -6.93 -17.57
C ALA A 4 -19.05 -8.28 -18.18
N THR A 5 -17.78 -8.39 -18.56
CA THR A 5 -17.23 -9.67 -19.04
C THR A 5 -17.07 -10.65 -17.88
N PRO A 6 -16.99 -11.97 -18.13
CA PRO A 6 -16.69 -12.94 -17.08
C PRO A 6 -15.38 -12.63 -16.33
N LEU A 7 -14.38 -12.08 -17.03
CA LEU A 7 -13.13 -11.66 -16.42
C LEU A 7 -13.33 -10.51 -15.42
N ASP A 8 -14.17 -9.53 -15.76
CA ASP A 8 -14.46 -8.39 -14.87
C ASP A 8 -15.13 -8.87 -13.57
N VAL A 9 -16.05 -9.83 -13.67
CA VAL A 9 -16.70 -10.42 -12.50
C VAL A 9 -15.67 -11.14 -11.62
N VAL A 10 -14.76 -11.91 -12.21
CA VAL A 10 -13.71 -12.61 -11.46
C VAL A 10 -12.78 -11.62 -10.75
N LEU A 11 -12.30 -10.58 -11.44
CA LEU A 11 -11.30 -9.66 -10.91
C LEU A 11 -11.86 -8.65 -9.91
N PHE A 12 -13.07 -8.12 -10.13
CA PHE A 12 -13.60 -7.00 -9.34
C PHE A 12 -14.71 -7.41 -8.37
N VAL A 13 -15.30 -8.59 -8.54
CA VAL A 13 -16.32 -9.11 -7.61
C VAL A 13 -15.74 -10.27 -6.80
N VAL A 14 -15.28 -11.34 -7.43
CA VAL A 14 -14.88 -12.56 -6.70
C VAL A 14 -13.55 -12.39 -5.97
N PHE A 15 -12.52 -11.91 -6.68
CA PHE A 15 -11.15 -11.85 -6.16
C PHE A 15 -11.00 -11.02 -4.87
N PRO A 16 -11.62 -9.82 -4.73
CA PRO A 16 -11.48 -9.01 -3.51
C PRO A 16 -11.99 -9.72 -2.25
N TYR A 17 -13.12 -10.42 -2.34
CA TYR A 17 -13.66 -11.18 -1.21
C TYR A 17 -12.77 -12.37 -0.85
N VAL A 18 -12.33 -13.14 -1.84
CA VAL A 18 -11.44 -14.28 -1.60
C VAL A 18 -10.11 -13.82 -1.00
N ALA A 19 -9.49 -12.77 -1.54
CA ALA A 19 -8.24 -12.21 -1.04
C ALA A 19 -8.39 -11.73 0.42
N THR A 20 -9.47 -11.00 0.73
CA THR A 20 -9.73 -10.50 2.09
C THR A 20 -9.99 -11.64 3.08
N ILE A 21 -10.81 -12.63 2.71
CA ILE A 21 -11.08 -13.80 3.54
C ILE A 21 -9.79 -14.58 3.81
N LEU A 22 -8.97 -14.83 2.78
CA LEU A 22 -7.69 -15.50 2.95
C LEU A 22 -6.75 -14.68 3.85
N ALA A 23 -6.63 -13.38 3.64
CA ALA A 23 -5.77 -12.52 4.46
C ALA A 23 -6.14 -12.58 5.95
N ILE A 24 -7.45 -12.52 6.27
CA ILE A 24 -7.94 -12.55 7.65
C ILE A 24 -7.81 -13.97 8.24
N VAL A 25 -8.39 -14.98 7.58
CA VAL A 25 -8.47 -16.34 8.12
C VAL A 25 -7.09 -16.98 8.21
N VAL A 26 -6.28 -16.91 7.15
CA VAL A 26 -4.91 -17.47 7.17
C VAL A 26 -4.04 -16.69 8.16
N GLY A 27 -4.22 -15.37 8.27
CA GLY A 27 -3.53 -14.56 9.27
C GLY A 27 -3.83 -15.01 10.70
N ILE A 28 -5.11 -15.21 11.02
CA ILE A 28 -5.55 -15.73 12.33
C ILE A 28 -5.00 -17.14 12.58
N VAL A 29 -5.17 -18.05 11.62
CA VAL A 29 -4.68 -19.43 11.75
C VAL A 29 -3.18 -19.44 12.01
N ARG A 30 -2.39 -18.71 11.22
CA ARG A 30 -0.93 -18.61 11.38
C ARG A 30 -0.53 -18.04 12.73
N TYR A 31 -1.27 -17.07 13.26
CA TYR A 31 -1.01 -16.51 14.59
C TYR A 31 -1.14 -17.56 15.70
N PHE A 32 -2.08 -18.50 15.57
CA PHE A 32 -2.30 -19.56 16.54
C PHE A 32 -1.45 -20.82 16.29
N SER A 33 -1.17 -21.18 15.03
CA SER A 33 -0.37 -22.36 14.69
C SER A 33 1.14 -22.11 14.76
N ASP A 34 1.62 -20.97 14.24
CA ASP A 34 3.04 -20.71 13.96
C ASP A 34 3.52 -19.36 14.51
N ARG A 35 3.17 -19.10 15.77
CA ARG A 35 3.38 -17.81 16.44
C ARG A 35 4.82 -17.29 16.37
N PHE A 36 5.83 -18.17 16.42
CA PHE A 36 7.24 -17.78 16.34
C PHE A 36 7.62 -17.15 14.99
N THR A 37 6.89 -17.47 13.91
CA THR A 37 7.10 -16.87 12.59
C THR A 37 6.38 -15.52 12.43
N TYR A 38 5.49 -15.15 13.35
CA TYR A 38 4.72 -13.92 13.32
C TYR A 38 5.52 -12.78 13.95
N SER A 39 6.43 -12.20 13.18
CA SER A 39 7.33 -11.12 13.60
C SER A 39 7.66 -10.21 12.42
N SER A 40 8.25 -9.04 12.68
CA SER A 40 8.71 -8.11 11.65
C SER A 40 9.94 -8.60 10.87
N LEU A 41 10.59 -9.69 11.33
CA LEU A 41 11.81 -10.25 10.74
C LEU A 41 12.86 -9.16 10.45
N SER A 42 13.09 -8.28 11.43
CA SER A 42 13.94 -7.11 11.26
C SER A 42 15.38 -7.48 10.90
N SER A 43 15.89 -6.87 9.83
CA SER A 43 17.31 -6.96 9.43
C SER A 43 18.15 -5.79 9.97
N GLN A 44 17.62 -5.01 10.92
CA GLN A 44 18.27 -3.81 11.46
C GLN A 44 19.57 -4.08 12.19
N PHE A 45 19.65 -5.21 12.89
CA PHE A 45 20.88 -5.60 13.59
C PHE A 45 22.05 -5.83 12.63
N LEU A 46 21.79 -6.25 11.39
CA LEU A 46 22.82 -6.53 10.38
C LEU A 46 23.39 -5.25 9.75
N GLU A 47 22.53 -4.25 9.54
CA GLU A 47 22.85 -2.94 8.97
C GLU A 47 21.70 -1.96 9.29
N ASN A 48 22.01 -0.84 9.96
CA ASN A 48 21.01 0.13 10.42
C ASN A 48 21.07 1.48 9.68
N ARG A 49 22.25 1.89 9.19
CA ARG A 49 22.47 3.25 8.67
C ARG A 49 21.65 3.50 7.40
N THR A 50 21.73 2.60 6.42
CA THR A 50 20.93 2.69 5.20
C THR A 50 19.49 2.25 5.47
N LEU A 51 19.27 1.29 6.38
CA LEU A 51 17.92 0.88 6.76
C LEU A 51 17.08 2.06 7.26
N PHE A 52 17.62 2.92 8.12
CA PHE A 52 16.89 4.07 8.68
C PHE A 52 16.32 4.96 7.57
N TRP A 53 17.16 5.35 6.61
CA TRP A 53 16.78 6.24 5.50
C TRP A 53 15.83 5.59 4.49
N GLY A 54 15.72 4.27 4.47
CA GLY A 54 14.72 3.58 3.63
C GLY A 54 13.42 3.34 4.40
N SER A 55 13.54 2.81 5.61
CA SER A 55 12.44 2.35 6.44
C SER A 55 11.58 3.49 6.95
N VAL A 56 12.18 4.60 7.41
CA VAL A 56 11.42 5.73 7.96
C VAL A 56 10.58 6.39 6.87
N PRO A 57 11.13 6.82 5.72
CA PRO A 57 10.34 7.35 4.60
C PRO A 57 9.26 6.39 4.11
N TRP A 58 9.59 5.10 3.94
CA TRP A 58 8.62 4.09 3.52
C TRP A 58 7.43 4.00 4.49
N HIS A 59 7.68 3.81 5.79
CA HIS A 59 6.61 3.58 6.75
C HIS A 59 5.77 4.83 6.99
N TYR A 60 6.37 6.02 7.16
CA TYR A 60 5.59 7.24 7.32
C TYR A 60 4.74 7.53 6.08
N GLY A 61 5.31 7.38 4.88
CA GLY A 61 4.56 7.58 3.64
C GLY A 61 3.41 6.59 3.50
N VAL A 62 3.69 5.28 3.55
CA VAL A 62 2.67 4.25 3.29
C VAL A 62 1.58 4.22 4.37
N VAL A 63 1.91 4.42 5.65
CA VAL A 63 0.91 4.36 6.73
C VAL A 63 -0.05 5.55 6.63
N ILE A 64 0.44 6.75 6.36
CA ILE A 64 -0.41 7.94 6.21
C ILE A 64 -1.30 7.78 4.97
N VAL A 65 -0.73 7.36 3.84
CA VAL A 65 -1.47 7.12 2.59
C VAL A 65 -2.55 6.04 2.80
N LEU A 66 -2.20 4.91 3.40
CA LEU A 66 -3.14 3.83 3.69
C LEU A 66 -4.27 4.32 4.60
N THR A 67 -3.94 5.07 5.66
CA THR A 67 -4.94 5.62 6.58
C THR A 67 -5.91 6.55 5.87
N ALA A 68 -5.42 7.44 5.01
CA ALA A 68 -6.26 8.31 4.19
C ALA A 68 -7.22 7.49 3.30
N HIS A 69 -6.73 6.46 2.63
CA HIS A 69 -7.57 5.57 1.80
C HIS A 69 -8.63 4.84 2.63
N LEU A 70 -8.25 4.31 3.81
CA LEU A 70 -9.19 3.64 4.71
C LEU A 70 -10.26 4.59 5.23
N LEU A 71 -9.91 5.82 5.59
CA LEU A 71 -10.87 6.82 6.04
C LEU A 71 -11.83 7.22 4.92
N ALA A 72 -11.34 7.36 3.69
CA ALA A 72 -12.19 7.63 2.52
C ALA A 72 -13.18 6.48 2.27
N ALA A 73 -12.73 5.24 2.42
CA ALA A 73 -13.57 4.05 2.24
C ALA A 73 -14.61 3.87 3.37
N LEU A 74 -14.19 4.03 4.63
CA LEU A 74 -15.04 3.78 5.80
C LEU A 74 -16.01 4.92 6.10
N PHE A 75 -15.66 6.16 5.74
CA PHE A 75 -16.43 7.36 6.04
C PHE A 75 -16.63 8.25 4.79
N PRO A 76 -17.30 7.74 3.74
CA PRO A 76 -17.33 8.42 2.44
C PRO A 76 -18.09 9.74 2.46
N ALA A 77 -19.14 9.88 3.27
CA ALA A 77 -19.87 11.15 3.40
C ALA A 77 -19.01 12.24 4.05
N GLN A 78 -18.29 11.87 5.11
CA GLN A 78 -17.37 12.77 5.83
C GLN A 78 -16.18 13.13 4.94
N TRP A 79 -15.64 12.17 4.20
CA TRP A 79 -14.59 12.40 3.21
C TRP A 79 -15.05 13.36 2.12
N GLY A 80 -16.24 13.13 1.54
CA GLY A 80 -16.86 14.04 0.59
C GLY A 80 -16.99 15.47 1.12
N SER A 81 -17.43 15.63 2.38
CA SER A 81 -17.51 16.95 3.02
C SER A 81 -16.15 17.62 3.27
N LEU A 82 -15.09 16.82 3.46
CA LEU A 82 -13.72 17.30 3.63
C LEU A 82 -13.17 17.86 2.32
N ILE A 83 -13.38 17.14 1.22
CA ILE A 83 -12.84 17.50 -0.10
C ILE A 83 -13.72 18.49 -0.87
N ALA A 84 -14.95 18.75 -0.41
CA ALA A 84 -15.85 19.73 -1.04
C ALA A 84 -15.27 21.16 -1.04
N ASP A 85 -14.34 21.46 -0.14
CA ASP A 85 -13.56 22.69 -0.20
C ASP A 85 -12.33 22.49 -1.07
N GLN A 86 -12.18 23.35 -2.08
CA GLN A 86 -11.15 23.21 -3.09
C GLN A 86 -9.73 23.37 -2.54
N THR A 87 -9.54 24.21 -1.52
CA THR A 87 -8.23 24.35 -0.86
C THR A 87 -7.85 23.09 -0.12
N ARG A 88 -8.78 22.49 0.65
CA ARG A 88 -8.54 21.21 1.34
C ARG A 88 -8.27 20.08 0.34
N LEU A 89 -9.00 19.99 -0.76
CA LEU A 89 -8.73 19.03 -1.82
C LEU A 89 -7.30 19.17 -2.37
N TYR A 90 -6.89 20.39 -2.72
CA TYR A 90 -5.54 20.63 -3.25
C TYR A 90 -4.43 20.26 -2.27
N VAL A 91 -4.58 20.65 -1.01
CA VAL A 91 -3.63 20.27 0.04
C VAL A 91 -3.54 18.75 0.17
N LEU A 92 -4.69 18.07 0.16
CA LEU A 92 -4.75 16.62 0.30
C LEU A 92 -4.09 15.89 -0.89
N GLU A 93 -4.38 16.31 -2.13
CA GLU A 93 -3.80 15.72 -3.35
C GLU A 93 -2.28 15.93 -3.41
N VAL A 94 -1.80 17.15 -3.14
CA VAL A 94 -0.35 17.44 -3.12
C VAL A 94 0.36 16.66 -2.01
N THR A 95 -0.27 16.57 -0.83
CA THR A 95 0.28 15.79 0.28
C THR A 95 0.34 14.30 -0.08
N GLY A 96 -0.71 13.75 -0.69
CA GLY A 96 -0.75 12.36 -1.15
C GLY A 96 0.34 12.05 -2.16
N LEU A 97 0.54 12.92 -3.16
CA LEU A 97 1.62 12.77 -4.15
C LEU A 97 3.02 12.83 -3.50
N ALA A 98 3.23 13.76 -2.57
CA ALA A 98 4.51 13.87 -1.85
C ALA A 98 4.80 12.62 -1.02
N LEU A 99 3.80 12.11 -0.27
CA LEU A 99 3.93 10.90 0.53
C LEU A 99 4.16 9.66 -0.32
N ALA A 100 3.48 9.53 -1.46
CA ALA A 100 3.71 8.45 -2.41
C ALA A 100 5.13 8.48 -2.97
N LEU A 101 5.64 9.65 -3.36
CA LEU A 101 7.02 9.80 -3.84
C LEU A 101 8.05 9.43 -2.76
N ILE A 102 7.85 9.90 -1.52
CA ILE A 102 8.71 9.54 -0.38
C ILE A 102 8.67 8.03 -0.12
N SER A 103 7.51 7.40 -0.25
CA SER A 103 7.33 5.95 -0.11
C SER A 103 8.10 5.17 -1.19
N ILE A 104 7.98 5.60 -2.46
CA ILE A 104 8.70 5.00 -3.59
C ILE A 104 10.21 5.06 -3.35
N LEU A 105 10.73 6.24 -2.99
CA LEU A 105 12.16 6.43 -2.75
C LEU A 105 12.63 5.61 -1.54
N GLY A 106 11.86 5.59 -0.45
CA GLY A 106 12.17 4.79 0.74
C GLY A 106 12.24 3.30 0.44
N LEU A 107 11.25 2.76 -0.27
CA LEU A 107 11.20 1.34 -0.62
C LEU A 107 12.26 0.95 -1.66
N ALA A 108 12.53 1.81 -2.65
CA ALA A 108 13.61 1.61 -3.61
C ALA A 108 14.97 1.55 -2.89
N LEU A 109 15.20 2.41 -1.88
CA LEU A 109 16.41 2.37 -1.06
C LEU A 109 16.50 1.07 -0.23
N LEU A 110 15.39 0.57 0.31
CA LEU A 110 15.36 -0.70 1.03
C LEU A 110 15.70 -1.90 0.12
N ILE A 111 15.19 -1.90 -1.10
CA ILE A 111 15.53 -2.89 -2.13
C ILE A 111 17.01 -2.81 -2.47
N LEU A 112 17.51 -1.60 -2.78
CA LEU A 112 18.93 -1.38 -3.09
C LEU A 112 19.84 -1.83 -1.93
N ARG A 113 19.45 -1.54 -0.68
CA ARG A 113 20.16 -2.00 0.52
C ARG A 113 20.24 -3.53 0.56
N ARG A 114 19.14 -4.23 0.29
CA ARG A 114 19.13 -5.71 0.32
C ARG A 114 19.99 -6.31 -0.77
N ILE A 115 20.12 -5.66 -1.92
CA ILE A 115 21.01 -6.10 -3.02
C ILE A 115 22.48 -5.84 -2.68
N THR A 116 22.79 -4.67 -2.13
CA THR A 116 24.17 -4.19 -1.94
C THR A 116 24.83 -4.66 -0.64
N ASN A 117 24.05 -4.93 0.41
CA ASN A 117 24.57 -5.42 1.67
C ASN A 117 24.53 -6.95 1.72
N ALA A 118 25.71 -7.59 1.66
CA ALA A 118 25.83 -9.05 1.66
C ALA A 118 25.12 -9.74 2.84
N ARG A 119 25.13 -9.13 4.04
CA ARG A 119 24.46 -9.70 5.23
C ARG A 119 22.94 -9.63 5.11
N ALA A 120 22.41 -8.53 4.58
CA ALA A 120 20.98 -8.39 4.35
C ALA A 120 20.51 -9.31 3.21
N PHE A 121 21.33 -9.47 2.16
CA PHE A 121 21.03 -10.34 1.03
C PHE A 121 20.88 -11.80 1.46
N THR A 122 21.82 -12.31 2.27
CA THR A 122 21.85 -13.73 2.68
C THR A 122 20.66 -14.15 3.54
N VAL A 123 20.03 -13.22 4.25
CA VAL A 123 18.83 -13.49 5.09
C VAL A 123 17.52 -13.12 4.40
N THR A 124 17.55 -12.61 3.18
CA THR A 124 16.34 -12.24 2.42
C THR A 124 15.78 -13.46 1.70
N THR A 125 14.52 -13.78 1.97
CA THR A 125 13.82 -14.91 1.35
C THR A 125 13.22 -14.55 -0.01
N ALA A 126 12.81 -15.54 -0.80
CA ALA A 126 12.08 -15.30 -2.05
C ALA A 126 10.77 -14.51 -1.82
N MET A 127 10.10 -14.75 -0.68
CA MET A 127 8.86 -14.05 -0.35
C MET A 127 9.09 -12.58 0.03
N ASP A 128 10.21 -12.26 0.68
CA ASP A 128 10.60 -10.87 0.90
C ASP A 128 10.74 -10.11 -0.42
N TRP A 129 11.38 -10.73 -1.43
CA TRP A 129 11.52 -10.13 -2.76
C TRP A 129 10.18 -9.92 -3.46
N ILE A 130 9.30 -10.92 -3.41
CA ILE A 130 7.95 -10.82 -3.98
C ILE A 130 7.17 -9.68 -3.31
N LEU A 131 7.18 -9.60 -1.98
CA LEU A 131 6.48 -8.55 -1.23
C LEU A 131 7.05 -7.16 -1.53
N LEU A 132 8.37 -7.00 -1.53
CA LEU A 132 9.01 -5.72 -1.84
C LEU A 132 8.71 -5.26 -3.27
N ALA A 133 8.75 -6.18 -4.24
CA ALA A 133 8.42 -5.87 -5.63
C ALA A 133 6.93 -5.52 -5.80
N ALA A 134 6.03 -6.29 -5.16
CA ALA A 134 4.60 -6.04 -5.22
C ALA A 134 4.23 -4.69 -4.59
N LEU A 135 4.80 -4.36 -3.43
CA LEU A 135 4.59 -3.08 -2.76
C LEU A 135 5.14 -1.91 -3.57
N LEU A 136 6.33 -2.06 -4.16
CA LEU A 136 6.92 -1.02 -5.00
C LEU A 136 6.07 -0.77 -6.25
N LEU A 137 5.66 -1.85 -6.92
CA LEU A 137 4.79 -1.77 -8.08
C LEU A 137 3.46 -1.09 -7.72
N GLN A 138 2.84 -1.50 -6.61
CA GLN A 138 1.57 -0.92 -6.14
C GLN A 138 1.68 0.59 -5.94
N VAL A 139 2.70 1.07 -5.22
CA VAL A 139 2.81 2.51 -4.93
C VAL A 139 3.18 3.32 -6.17
N ILE A 140 3.98 2.76 -7.10
CA ILE A 140 4.26 3.38 -8.40
C ILE A 140 2.99 3.52 -9.23
N LEU A 141 2.18 2.46 -9.31
CA LEU A 141 0.91 2.49 -10.05
C LEU A 141 -0.07 3.48 -9.42
N GLY A 142 -0.17 3.54 -8.09
CA GLY A 142 -0.99 4.51 -7.39
C GLY A 142 -0.55 5.96 -7.68
N PHE A 143 0.75 6.23 -7.61
CA PHE A 143 1.32 7.53 -7.95
C PHE A 143 1.06 7.92 -9.41
N TRP A 144 1.22 6.97 -10.34
CA TRP A 144 0.92 7.16 -11.76
C TRP A 144 -0.55 7.53 -12.00
N VAL A 145 -1.47 6.77 -11.39
CA VAL A 145 -2.92 7.04 -11.49
C VAL A 145 -3.27 8.42 -10.95
N ALA A 146 -2.70 8.80 -9.79
CA ALA A 146 -2.93 10.12 -9.19
C ALA A 146 -2.43 11.27 -10.08
N LEU A 147 -1.29 11.10 -10.78
CA LEU A 147 -0.77 12.11 -11.70
C LEU A 147 -1.60 12.23 -12.98
N VAL A 148 -2.00 11.11 -13.58
CA VAL A 148 -2.64 11.08 -14.90
C VAL A 148 -4.12 11.44 -14.82
N TYR A 149 -4.86 10.79 -13.92
CA TYR A 149 -6.31 10.98 -13.82
C TYR A 149 -6.68 12.18 -12.97
N ARG A 150 -5.79 12.58 -12.04
CA ARG A 150 -5.95 13.71 -11.10
C ARG A 150 -7.17 13.57 -10.21
N TRP A 151 -7.21 14.31 -9.10
CA TRP A 151 -8.37 14.37 -8.20
C TRP A 151 -8.79 12.98 -7.70
N GLY A 152 -7.78 12.17 -7.33
CA GLY A 152 -7.94 10.81 -6.82
C GLY A 152 -9.01 10.71 -5.75
N SER A 153 -8.98 11.68 -4.86
CA SER A 153 -9.82 11.73 -3.66
C SER A 153 -11.31 11.92 -3.96
N ASP A 154 -11.64 12.46 -5.13
CA ASP A 154 -13.02 12.73 -5.56
C ASP A 154 -13.60 11.53 -6.33
N TRP A 155 -12.97 11.13 -7.44
CA TRP A 155 -13.49 10.02 -8.23
C TRP A 155 -13.46 8.68 -7.47
N TYR A 156 -12.57 8.52 -6.49
CA TYR A 156 -12.51 7.32 -5.64
C TYR A 156 -13.85 7.04 -4.93
N LEU A 157 -14.58 8.08 -4.51
CA LEU A 157 -15.90 7.96 -3.86
C LEU A 157 -16.96 7.35 -4.77
N HIS A 158 -16.78 7.49 -6.09
CA HIS A 158 -17.76 7.07 -7.08
C HIS A 158 -17.35 5.80 -7.82
N THR A 159 -16.07 5.45 -7.83
CA THR A 159 -15.56 4.30 -8.59
C THR A 159 -15.13 3.13 -7.72
N ALA A 160 -14.58 3.37 -6.53
CA ALA A 160 -14.00 2.31 -5.68
C ALA A 160 -14.85 2.05 -4.43
N VAL A 161 -15.26 3.10 -3.72
CA VAL A 161 -16.06 2.98 -2.49
C VAL A 161 -17.34 2.16 -2.68
N PRO A 162 -18.13 2.30 -3.77
CA PRO A 162 -19.38 1.53 -3.90
C PRO A 162 -19.20 0.01 -3.99
N TRP A 163 -17.97 -0.47 -4.14
CA TRP A 163 -17.62 -1.89 -4.28
C TRP A 163 -16.96 -2.47 -3.02
N LEU A 164 -16.76 -1.65 -1.98
CA LEU A 164 -16.21 -2.05 -0.67
C LEU A 164 -17.33 -2.06 0.38
#